data_AF-A0A6N7XMY8-F1
#
_entry.id   AF-A0A6N7XMY8-F1
#
_cell.length_a   1.000
_cell.length_b   1.000
_cell.length_c   1.000
_cell.angle_alpha   90.00
_cell.angle_beta   90.00
_cell.angle_gamma   90.00
#
_symmetry.space_group_name_H-M   'P 1'
#
loop_
_entity.id
_entity.type
_entity.pdbx_description
1 polymer ?
#
loop_
_entity_poly.entity_id
_entity_poly.type
_entity_poly.pdbx_seq_one_letter_code
_entity_poly.pdbx_strand_id
1 'polypeptide(L)'
;MKKFALRNLVLLLCLMMVISFTGCASEAKKAMDESVDTANELLEKDAEPFDAETETALEKAVKTSEEAEDDDAYKKVKKDIDNAIKAYQDSVKQQKQVTEPKEKFLVERAKTVKSITAVEAATEKTDANTLMNKKGGYYAYVAMKSSLIDDSYDEGESPVEAGTEGGAVIEAFHTVKDAEARDAYLSGFDGAGMLSPGSHRVVGTLVIRTSDALSASDQKKLENRIVDALIKLE
;
A
#
# COMPACT_ATOMS: atom_id res chain seq x y z
N MET A 1 -2.48 -6.66 -19.47
CA MET A 1 -2.57 -6.35 -20.92
C MET A 1 -3.65 -5.33 -21.30
N LYS A 2 -4.75 -5.14 -20.53
CA LYS A 2 -5.76 -4.10 -20.85
C LYS A 2 -5.38 -2.66 -20.43
N LYS A 3 -4.55 -2.47 -19.38
CA LYS A 3 -4.08 -1.14 -18.94
C LYS A 3 -3.19 -0.42 -19.96
N PHE A 4 -2.50 -1.17 -20.82
CA PHE A 4 -1.52 -0.62 -21.77
C PHE A 4 -2.17 0.10 -22.96
N ALA A 5 -3.39 -0.31 -23.35
CA ALA A 5 -4.07 0.24 -24.53
C ALA A 5 -4.81 1.57 -24.24
N LEU A 6 -5.21 1.82 -22.99
CA LEU A 6 -5.91 3.06 -22.61
C LEU A 6 -4.94 4.22 -22.34
N ARG A 7 -3.73 3.92 -21.83
CA ARG A 7 -2.66 4.89 -21.55
C ARG A 7 -2.19 5.66 -22.79
N ASN A 8 -2.07 4.99 -23.94
CA ASN A 8 -1.63 5.62 -25.19
C ASN A 8 -2.66 6.58 -25.80
N LEU A 9 -3.92 6.57 -25.36
CA LEU A 9 -4.94 7.46 -25.89
C LEU A 9 -5.02 8.80 -25.13
N VAL A 10 -4.64 8.81 -23.84
CA VAL A 10 -4.65 10.03 -23.00
C VAL A 10 -3.36 10.85 -23.20
N LEU A 11 -2.22 10.18 -23.35
CA LEU A 11 -0.92 10.82 -23.61
C LEU A 11 -0.84 11.55 -24.97
N LEU A 12 -1.69 11.19 -25.94
CA LEU A 12 -1.63 11.78 -27.28
C LEU A 12 -2.39 13.12 -27.41
N LEU A 13 -3.17 13.56 -26.41
CA LEU A 13 -3.94 14.80 -26.52
C LEU A 13 -3.21 16.02 -25.93
N CYS A 14 -2.37 15.86 -24.91
CA CYS A 14 -1.63 16.99 -24.33
C CYS A 14 -0.35 17.34 -25.11
N LEU A 15 0.11 16.48 -26.03
CA LEU A 15 1.25 16.75 -26.92
C LEU A 15 0.84 17.52 -28.20
N MET A 16 -0.04 18.51 -28.09
CA MET A 16 -0.23 19.54 -29.11
C MET A 16 0.20 20.90 -28.58
N MET A 17 1.50 21.06 -28.30
CA MET A 17 2.11 22.35 -28.62
C MET A 17 2.25 22.42 -30.14
N VAL A 18 1.67 23.45 -30.77
CA VAL A 18 2.39 24.40 -31.65
C VAL A 18 1.42 25.51 -32.12
N ILE A 19 1.62 26.69 -31.53
CA ILE A 19 1.67 28.04 -32.12
C ILE A 19 0.38 28.60 -32.76
N SER A 20 -0.23 29.58 -32.08
CA SER A 20 -0.32 30.97 -32.58
C SER A 20 -0.93 31.89 -31.53
N PHE A 21 -0.13 32.80 -30.99
CA PHE A 21 -0.37 34.24 -30.81
C PHE A 21 0.60 34.78 -29.76
N THR A 22 1.38 35.77 -30.18
CA THR A 22 2.33 36.53 -29.37
C THR A 22 1.59 37.36 -28.32
N GLY A 23 1.28 36.73 -27.19
CA GLY A 23 1.10 37.38 -25.91
C GLY A 23 2.03 36.66 -24.93
N CYS A 24 2.84 37.38 -24.14
CA CYS A 24 3.57 36.75 -23.05
C CYS A 24 2.56 35.99 -22.19
N ALA A 25 2.62 34.65 -22.17
CA ALA A 25 1.87 33.87 -21.21
C ALA A 25 2.15 34.45 -19.82
N SER A 26 1.09 34.67 -19.04
CA SER A 26 1.23 35.21 -17.70
C SER A 26 2.12 34.29 -16.87
N GLU A 27 2.77 34.85 -15.86
CA GLU A 27 3.61 34.07 -14.95
C GLU A 27 2.81 32.96 -14.26
N ALA A 28 1.52 33.23 -13.98
CA ALA A 28 0.61 32.24 -13.42
C ALA A 28 0.38 31.05 -14.37
N LYS A 29 0.16 31.31 -15.67
CA LYS A 29 0.02 30.23 -16.65
C LYS A 29 1.29 29.41 -16.77
N LYS A 30 2.46 30.06 -16.90
CA LYS A 30 3.76 29.37 -17.01
C LYS A 30 4.01 28.45 -15.81
N ALA A 31 3.75 28.94 -14.60
CA ALA A 31 3.91 28.15 -13.39
C ALA A 31 2.94 26.95 -13.32
N MET A 32 1.72 27.09 -13.84
CA MET A 32 0.78 25.97 -13.99
C MET A 32 1.29 24.96 -15.02
N ASP A 33 1.75 25.42 -16.19
CA ASP A 33 2.30 24.57 -17.25
C ASP A 33 3.49 23.74 -16.73
N GLU A 34 4.38 24.32 -15.91
CA GLU A 34 5.48 23.57 -15.26
C GLU A 34 5.00 22.45 -14.33
N SER A 35 3.90 22.66 -13.60
CA SER A 35 3.26 21.62 -12.78
C SER A 35 2.62 20.53 -13.66
N VAL A 36 2.03 20.90 -14.80
CA VAL A 36 1.50 19.93 -15.78
C VAL A 36 2.62 19.06 -16.34
N ASP A 37 3.75 19.66 -16.74
CA ASP A 37 4.92 18.93 -17.25
C ASP A 37 5.44 17.94 -16.19
N THR A 38 5.58 18.39 -14.94
CA THR A 38 6.00 17.53 -13.82
C THR A 38 5.03 16.36 -13.60
N ALA A 39 3.71 16.61 -13.68
CA ALA A 39 2.70 15.57 -13.54
C ALA A 39 2.78 14.53 -14.66
N ASN A 40 2.92 14.98 -15.91
CA ASN A 40 3.04 14.09 -17.07
C ASN A 40 4.30 13.22 -16.99
N GLU A 41 5.46 13.79 -16.62
CA GLU A 41 6.68 13.02 -16.40
C GLU A 41 6.53 11.93 -15.33
N LEU A 42 5.72 12.17 -14.29
CA LEU A 42 5.45 11.17 -13.24
C LEU A 42 4.57 10.05 -13.78
N LEU A 43 3.52 10.39 -14.54
CA LEU A 43 2.60 9.42 -15.15
C LEU A 43 3.30 8.56 -16.22
N GLU A 44 4.33 9.08 -16.90
CA GLU A 44 5.13 8.34 -17.88
C GLU A 44 6.08 7.31 -17.24
N LYS A 45 6.52 7.51 -15.98
CA LYS A 45 7.50 6.65 -15.30
C LYS A 45 6.97 5.25 -14.93
N ASP A 46 5.68 5.00 -15.13
CA ASP A 46 5.00 3.72 -14.84
C ASP A 46 5.28 3.18 -13.43
N ALA A 47 5.39 4.08 -12.44
CA ALA A 47 5.49 3.68 -11.05
C ALA A 47 4.10 3.26 -10.53
N GLU A 48 4.04 2.16 -9.80
CA GLU A 48 2.80 1.69 -9.18
C GLU A 48 2.56 2.44 -7.85
N PRO A 49 1.50 3.26 -7.74
CA PRO A 49 1.10 3.86 -6.48
C PRO A 49 0.44 2.82 -5.56
N PHE A 50 0.54 3.00 -4.25
CA PHE A 50 -0.14 2.16 -3.26
C PHE A 50 -1.67 2.28 -3.37
N ASP A 51 -2.14 3.52 -3.48
CA ASP A 51 -3.52 3.86 -3.78
C ASP A 51 -3.65 4.28 -5.24
N ALA A 52 -4.27 3.42 -6.06
CA ALA A 52 -4.51 3.64 -7.47
C ALA A 52 -5.39 4.87 -7.77
N GLU A 53 -6.18 5.34 -6.80
CA GLU A 53 -6.99 6.55 -6.97
C GLU A 53 -6.12 7.80 -7.08
N THR A 54 -4.89 7.79 -6.55
CA THR A 54 -3.96 8.92 -6.64
C THR A 54 -3.46 9.17 -8.07
N GLU A 55 -3.26 8.13 -8.88
CA GLU A 55 -2.93 8.26 -10.32
C GLU A 55 -4.14 8.87 -11.07
N THR A 56 -5.34 8.36 -10.81
CA THR A 56 -6.58 8.87 -11.42
C THR A 56 -6.84 10.33 -11.04
N ALA A 57 -6.59 10.70 -9.77
CA ALA A 57 -6.72 12.06 -9.29
C ALA A 57 -5.70 13.01 -9.95
N LEU A 58 -4.46 12.55 -10.15
CA LEU A 58 -3.43 13.31 -10.86
C LEU A 58 -3.80 13.54 -12.32
N GLU A 59 -4.22 12.49 -13.04
CA GLU A 59 -4.72 12.61 -14.42
C GLU A 59 -5.88 13.60 -14.53
N LYS A 60 -6.82 13.55 -13.58
CA LYS A 60 -7.96 14.47 -13.54
C LYS A 60 -7.51 15.91 -13.28
N ALA A 61 -6.59 16.13 -12.35
CA ALA A 61 -6.07 17.46 -12.04
C ALA A 61 -5.38 18.08 -13.26
N VAL A 62 -4.58 17.30 -14.00
CA VAL A 62 -3.95 17.75 -15.24
C VAL A 62 -5.00 18.18 -16.28
N LYS A 63 -6.08 17.41 -16.47
CA LYS A 63 -7.15 17.76 -17.42
C LYS A 63 -7.83 19.10 -17.10
N THR A 64 -7.99 19.44 -15.82
CA THR A 64 -8.59 20.74 -15.44
C THR A 64 -7.76 21.96 -15.86
N SER A 65 -6.48 21.77 -16.25
CA SER A 65 -5.65 22.87 -16.80
C SER A 65 -6.12 23.37 -18.16
N GLU A 66 -6.83 22.55 -18.93
CA GLU A 66 -7.38 22.93 -20.25
C GLU A 66 -8.56 23.91 -20.13
N GLU A 67 -9.21 23.97 -18.96
CA GLU A 67 -10.38 24.80 -18.67
C GLU A 67 -10.01 26.15 -18.03
N ALA A 68 -8.73 26.37 -17.69
CA ALA A 68 -8.29 27.60 -17.04
C ALA A 68 -8.10 28.73 -18.06
N GLU A 69 -8.76 29.87 -17.83
CA GLU A 69 -8.77 30.99 -18.79
C GLU A 69 -8.04 32.25 -18.28
N ASP A 70 -7.83 32.37 -16.96
CA ASP A 70 -7.25 33.57 -16.33
C ASP A 70 -6.25 33.23 -15.20
N ASP A 71 -5.54 34.25 -14.71
CA ASP A 71 -4.48 34.12 -13.70
C ASP A 71 -4.94 33.52 -12.37
N ASP A 72 -6.19 33.75 -11.97
CA ASP A 72 -6.71 33.21 -10.72
C ASP A 72 -7.12 31.73 -10.89
N ALA A 73 -7.69 31.38 -12.05
CA ALA A 73 -7.92 30.01 -12.46
C ALA A 73 -6.59 29.22 -12.56
N TYR A 74 -5.56 29.78 -13.22
CA TYR A 74 -4.25 29.14 -13.33
C TYR A 74 -3.62 28.86 -11.97
N LYS A 75 -3.66 29.81 -11.03
CA LYS A 75 -3.13 29.60 -9.66
C LYS A 75 -3.90 28.51 -8.92
N LYS A 76 -5.23 28.47 -9.06
CA LYS A 76 -6.07 27.44 -8.43
C LYS A 76 -5.74 26.06 -8.99
N VAL A 77 -5.75 25.92 -10.32
CA VAL A 77 -5.47 24.63 -10.97
C VAL A 77 -4.05 24.17 -10.69
N LYS A 78 -3.05 25.06 -10.72
CA LYS A 78 -1.68 24.74 -10.31
C LYS A 78 -1.64 24.12 -8.91
N LYS A 79 -2.32 24.73 -7.94
CA LYS A 79 -2.37 24.21 -6.57
C LYS A 79 -3.03 22.82 -6.50
N ASP A 80 -4.09 22.61 -7.27
CA ASP A 80 -4.78 21.33 -7.33
C ASP A 80 -3.86 20.24 -7.95
N ILE A 81 -3.10 20.57 -9.00
CA ILE A 81 -2.08 19.70 -9.60
C ILE A 81 -0.94 19.42 -8.62
N ASP A 82 -0.38 20.44 -7.96
CA ASP A 82 0.73 20.26 -6.99
C ASP A 82 0.33 19.33 -5.84
N ASN A 83 -0.91 19.44 -5.35
CA ASN A 83 -1.43 18.55 -4.32
C ASN A 83 -1.58 17.10 -4.83
N ALA A 84 -2.06 16.94 -6.07
CA ALA A 84 -2.20 15.62 -6.68
C ALA A 84 -0.83 14.97 -6.98
N ILE A 85 0.15 15.76 -7.43
CA ILE A 85 1.55 15.32 -7.60
C ILE A 85 2.08 14.78 -6.28
N LYS A 86 1.91 15.55 -5.20
CA LYS A 86 2.38 15.14 -3.87
C LYS A 86 1.69 13.84 -3.42
N ALA A 87 0.37 13.75 -3.56
CA ALA A 87 -0.39 12.56 -3.18
C ALA A 87 0.06 11.31 -3.95
N TYR A 88 0.26 11.43 -5.26
CA TYR A 88 0.77 10.34 -6.11
C TYR A 88 2.19 9.93 -5.72
N GLN A 89 3.10 10.90 -5.54
CA GLN A 89 4.48 10.62 -5.13
C GLN A 89 4.54 9.94 -3.76
N ASP A 90 3.73 10.40 -2.80
CA ASP A 90 3.64 9.80 -1.48
C ASP A 90 3.07 8.37 -1.58
N SER A 91 2.03 8.15 -2.38
CA SER A 91 1.47 6.83 -2.67
C SER A 91 2.50 5.87 -3.29
N VAL A 92 3.36 6.34 -4.19
CA VAL A 92 4.48 5.55 -4.75
C VAL A 92 5.52 5.21 -3.68
N LYS A 93 5.82 6.13 -2.74
CA LYS A 93 6.73 5.82 -1.61
C LYS A 93 6.12 4.78 -0.67
N GLN A 94 4.81 4.88 -0.42
CA GLN A 94 4.07 3.92 0.39
C GLN A 94 4.13 2.52 -0.21
N GLN A 95 3.96 2.39 -1.54
CA GLN A 95 4.04 1.10 -2.22
C GLN A 95 5.42 0.46 -2.03
N LYS A 96 6.49 1.26 -2.09
CA LYS A 96 7.86 0.78 -1.85
C LYS A 96 8.06 0.26 -0.41
N GLN A 97 7.36 0.80 0.58
CA GLN A 97 7.45 0.32 1.96
C GLN A 97 6.86 -1.09 2.16
N VAL A 98 5.94 -1.51 1.28
CA VAL A 98 5.28 -2.83 1.33
C VAL A 98 5.71 -3.75 0.20
N THR A 99 6.71 -3.34 -0.59
CA THR A 99 7.31 -4.17 -1.64
C THR A 99 8.65 -4.71 -1.18
N GLU A 100 8.68 -5.99 -0.82
CA GLU A 100 9.87 -6.71 -0.34
C GLU A 100 10.63 -5.96 0.80
N PRO A 101 9.95 -5.52 1.88
CA PRO A 101 10.61 -4.79 2.96
C PRO A 101 11.54 -5.68 3.80
N LYS A 102 12.54 -5.08 4.43
CA LYS A 102 13.41 -5.80 5.37
C LYS A 102 12.62 -6.26 6.60
N GLU A 103 12.92 -7.44 7.14
CA GLU A 103 12.29 -7.96 8.37
C GLU A 103 12.36 -6.96 9.53
N LYS A 104 13.53 -6.34 9.75
CA LYS A 104 13.70 -5.31 10.79
C LYS A 104 12.71 -4.16 10.63
N PHE A 105 12.42 -3.73 9.39
CA PHE A 105 11.41 -2.69 9.16
C PHE A 105 10.03 -3.16 9.60
N LEU A 106 9.63 -4.38 9.24
CA LEU A 106 8.34 -4.96 9.63
C LEU A 106 8.19 -5.03 11.15
N VAL A 107 9.22 -5.53 11.86
CA VAL A 107 9.24 -5.62 13.32
C VAL A 107 9.10 -4.24 13.97
N GLU A 108 9.85 -3.24 13.51
CA GLU A 108 9.78 -1.89 14.09
C GLU A 108 8.42 -1.23 13.80
N ARG A 109 7.85 -1.41 12.60
CA ARG A 109 6.50 -0.89 12.31
C ARG A 109 5.43 -1.57 13.15
N ALA A 110 5.47 -2.89 13.29
CA ALA A 110 4.52 -3.66 14.11
C ALA A 110 4.47 -3.18 15.57
N LYS A 111 5.63 -2.84 16.17
CA LYS A 111 5.71 -2.29 17.54
C LYS A 111 4.99 -0.95 17.73
N THR A 112 4.78 -0.19 16.65
CA THR A 112 4.08 1.12 16.71
C THR A 112 2.55 0.98 16.67
N VAL A 113 2.05 -0.21 16.32
CA VAL A 113 0.62 -0.48 16.25
C VAL A 113 0.08 -0.51 17.67
N LYS A 114 -0.80 0.43 18.01
CA LYS A 114 -1.52 0.43 19.30
C LYS A 114 -2.15 -0.97 19.50
N SER A 115 -2.41 -1.41 20.72
CA SER A 115 -2.91 -2.76 21.06
C SER A 115 -2.00 -3.94 20.69
N ILE A 116 -0.87 -3.75 20.02
CA ILE A 116 0.19 -4.78 19.98
C ILE A 116 1.02 -4.66 21.25
N THR A 117 1.19 -5.78 21.95
CA THR A 117 1.87 -5.87 23.25
C THR A 117 3.22 -6.55 23.15
N ALA A 118 3.40 -7.44 22.18
CA ALA A 118 4.67 -8.10 21.89
C ALA A 118 4.79 -8.39 20.39
N VAL A 119 6.03 -8.40 19.88
CA VAL A 119 6.36 -8.68 18.47
C VAL A 119 7.59 -9.56 18.43
N GLU A 120 7.55 -10.59 17.59
CA GLU A 120 8.68 -11.49 17.38
C GLU A 120 8.73 -11.94 15.90
N ALA A 121 9.94 -12.07 15.37
CA ALA A 121 10.16 -12.64 14.04
C ALA A 121 10.55 -14.12 14.16
N ALA A 122 9.93 -14.98 13.35
CA ALA A 122 10.26 -16.39 13.33
C ALA A 122 11.61 -16.65 12.66
N THR A 123 12.20 -17.79 12.97
CA THR A 123 13.36 -18.36 12.30
C THR A 123 12.93 -19.65 11.59
N GLU A 124 13.78 -20.23 10.75
CA GLU A 124 13.49 -21.55 10.16
C GLU A 124 13.21 -22.65 11.20
N LYS A 125 13.75 -22.50 12.42
CA LYS A 125 13.52 -23.47 13.51
C LYS A 125 12.19 -23.25 14.23
N THR A 126 11.74 -22.00 14.33
CA THR A 126 10.52 -21.63 15.09
C THR A 126 9.30 -21.48 14.19
N ASP A 127 9.46 -21.53 12.87
CA ASP A 127 8.37 -21.48 11.91
C ASP A 127 7.54 -22.78 11.87
N ALA A 128 6.37 -22.75 12.52
CA ALA A 128 5.44 -23.87 12.54
C ALA A 128 4.87 -24.26 11.15
N ASN A 129 4.78 -23.32 10.21
CA ASN A 129 4.27 -23.63 8.86
C ASN A 129 5.35 -24.22 7.95
N THR A 130 6.63 -24.15 8.35
CA THR A 130 7.79 -24.65 7.59
C THR A 130 7.98 -24.02 6.20
N LEU A 131 7.44 -22.81 6.00
CA LEU A 131 7.49 -22.06 4.74
C LEU A 131 8.68 -21.09 4.67
N MET A 132 9.33 -20.80 5.80
CA MET A 132 10.46 -19.88 5.89
C MET A 132 11.56 -20.23 4.89
N ASN A 133 11.89 -19.27 4.01
CA ASN A 133 12.90 -19.36 2.96
C ASN A 133 12.69 -20.53 1.97
N LYS A 134 11.48 -21.08 1.87
CA LYS A 134 11.16 -22.11 0.87
C LYS A 134 10.69 -21.46 -0.43
N LYS A 135 10.76 -22.20 -1.53
CA LYS A 135 10.27 -21.74 -2.83
C LYS A 135 8.77 -21.42 -2.75
N GLY A 136 8.39 -20.17 -3.01
CA GLY A 136 7.02 -19.67 -2.89
C GLY A 136 6.56 -19.44 -1.44
N GLY A 137 7.44 -19.62 -0.45
CA GLY A 137 7.20 -19.28 0.94
C GLY A 137 7.65 -17.86 1.27
N TYR A 138 7.40 -17.44 2.50
CA TYR A 138 7.86 -16.14 3.01
C TYR A 138 9.35 -16.18 3.37
N TYR A 139 10.03 -15.04 3.23
CA TYR A 139 11.40 -14.84 3.74
C TYR A 139 11.41 -14.25 5.15
N ALA A 140 10.27 -13.72 5.62
CA ALA A 140 10.10 -13.25 6.98
C ALA A 140 8.67 -13.50 7.47
N TYR A 141 8.55 -13.82 8.75
CA TYR A 141 7.29 -14.02 9.44
C TYR A 141 7.35 -13.27 10.76
N VAL A 142 6.51 -12.24 10.91
CA VAL A 142 6.48 -11.39 12.10
C VAL A 142 5.15 -11.61 12.80
N ALA A 143 5.20 -12.22 13.97
CA ALA A 143 4.03 -12.48 14.81
C ALA A 143 3.86 -11.41 15.89
N MET A 144 2.61 -11.14 16.23
CA MET A 144 2.22 -10.07 17.14
C MET A 144 1.20 -10.59 18.16
N LYS A 145 1.47 -10.37 19.44
CA LYS A 145 0.43 -10.50 20.48
C LYS A 145 -0.36 -9.20 20.56
N SER A 146 -1.69 -9.30 20.65
CA SER A 146 -2.56 -8.15 20.80
C SER A 146 -3.33 -8.16 22.12
N SER A 147 -3.44 -7.00 22.77
CA SER A 147 -4.32 -6.78 23.94
C SER A 147 -5.82 -6.89 23.63
N LEU A 148 -6.18 -7.22 22.39
CA LEU A 148 -7.56 -7.50 21.97
C LEU A 148 -7.90 -8.99 22.09
N ILE A 149 -6.90 -9.83 22.34
CA ILE A 149 -7.04 -11.28 22.57
C ILE A 149 -6.96 -11.54 24.08
N ASP A 150 -7.79 -12.45 24.56
CA ASP A 150 -7.63 -13.07 25.88
C ASP A 150 -6.59 -14.20 25.75
N ASP A 151 -5.39 -13.95 26.26
CA ASP A 151 -4.26 -14.88 26.16
C ASP A 151 -4.13 -15.79 27.39
N SER A 152 -5.18 -15.92 28.21
CA SER A 152 -5.15 -16.74 29.43
C SER A 152 -4.89 -18.23 29.19
N TYR A 153 -5.19 -18.75 28.00
CA TYR A 153 -4.94 -20.15 27.63
C TYR A 153 -3.51 -20.40 27.14
N ASP A 154 -2.84 -19.37 26.65
CA ASP A 154 -1.51 -19.41 26.03
C ASP A 154 -0.53 -18.50 26.80
N GLU A 155 -0.74 -18.41 28.12
CA GLU A 155 0.05 -17.58 29.01
C GLU A 155 1.51 -18.09 29.03
N GLY A 156 2.41 -17.28 28.50
CA GLY A 156 3.84 -17.60 28.39
C GLY A 156 4.30 -18.03 26.99
N GLU A 157 3.39 -18.24 26.04
CA GLU A 157 3.77 -18.43 24.64
C GLU A 157 4.37 -17.13 24.07
N SER A 158 5.46 -17.30 23.33
CA SER A 158 6.05 -16.25 22.52
C SER A 158 5.11 -15.85 21.37
N PRO A 159 5.21 -14.64 20.79
CA PRO A 159 4.37 -14.28 19.67
C PRO A 159 4.46 -15.27 18.50
N VAL A 160 5.64 -15.84 18.22
CA VAL A 160 5.79 -16.83 17.13
C VAL A 160 5.08 -18.15 17.44
N GLU A 161 5.13 -18.62 18.70
CA GLU A 161 4.40 -19.82 19.14
C GLU A 161 2.89 -19.63 19.02
N ALA A 162 2.37 -18.49 19.52
CA ALA A 162 0.95 -18.15 19.44
C ALA A 162 0.48 -17.88 17.99
N GLY A 163 1.39 -17.46 17.11
CA GLY A 163 1.11 -17.23 15.70
C GLY A 163 -0.06 -16.26 15.48
N THR A 164 -1.06 -16.69 14.69
CA THR A 164 -2.24 -15.86 14.40
C THR A 164 -3.19 -15.79 15.59
N GLU A 165 -3.24 -16.80 16.45
CA GLU A 165 -4.07 -16.83 17.67
C GLU A 165 -3.70 -15.70 18.63
N GLY A 166 -2.41 -15.38 18.73
CA GLY A 166 -1.92 -14.26 19.55
C GLY A 166 -2.45 -12.88 19.11
N GLY A 167 -2.95 -12.76 17.88
CA GLY A 167 -3.66 -11.58 17.41
C GLY A 167 -3.45 -11.27 15.94
N ALA A 168 -2.20 -11.24 15.47
CA ALA A 168 -1.91 -10.97 14.06
C ALA A 168 -0.52 -11.45 13.63
N VAL A 169 -0.36 -11.70 12.33
CA VAL A 169 0.93 -12.03 11.71
C VAL A 169 1.12 -11.28 10.40
N ILE A 170 2.37 -10.97 10.07
CA ILE A 170 2.80 -10.48 8.76
C ILE A 170 3.69 -11.56 8.13
N GLU A 171 3.25 -12.10 7.00
CA GLU A 171 4.01 -13.03 6.17
C GLU A 171 4.59 -12.23 4.98
N ALA A 172 5.91 -12.17 4.82
CA ALA A 172 6.56 -11.34 3.79
C ALA A 172 7.16 -12.19 2.66
N PHE A 173 6.76 -11.91 1.43
CA PHE A 173 7.14 -12.66 0.23
C PHE A 173 8.01 -11.83 -0.70
N HIS A 174 8.83 -12.50 -1.52
CA HIS A 174 9.64 -11.83 -2.54
C HIS A 174 8.81 -11.25 -3.67
N THR A 175 7.60 -11.79 -3.92
CA THR A 175 6.77 -11.36 -5.04
C THR A 175 5.31 -11.23 -4.63
N VAL A 176 4.58 -10.31 -5.28
CA VAL A 176 3.13 -10.15 -5.13
C VAL A 176 2.42 -11.46 -5.47
N LYS A 177 2.89 -12.17 -6.50
CA LYS A 177 2.32 -13.45 -6.93
C LYS A 177 2.36 -14.52 -5.82
N ASP A 178 3.47 -14.60 -5.07
CA ASP A 178 3.58 -15.57 -3.98
C ASP A 178 2.68 -15.16 -2.78
N ALA A 179 2.58 -13.86 -2.49
CA ALA A 179 1.62 -13.34 -1.50
C ALA A 179 0.16 -13.64 -1.90
N GLU A 180 -0.22 -13.40 -3.15
CA GLU A 180 -1.56 -13.74 -3.69
C GLU A 180 -1.82 -15.25 -3.67
N ALA A 181 -0.81 -16.08 -3.97
CA ALA A 181 -0.96 -17.53 -3.89
C ALA A 181 -1.20 -18.00 -2.45
N ARG A 182 -0.53 -17.36 -1.47
CA ARG A 182 -0.77 -17.61 -0.05
C ARG A 182 -2.17 -17.16 0.37
N ASP A 183 -2.60 -15.98 -0.02
CA ASP A 183 -3.94 -15.46 0.25
C ASP A 183 -5.03 -16.39 -0.31
N ALA A 184 -4.88 -16.84 -1.57
CA ALA A 184 -5.79 -17.79 -2.20
C ALA A 184 -5.81 -19.16 -1.49
N TYR A 185 -4.67 -19.61 -0.97
CA TYR A 185 -4.61 -20.83 -0.14
C TYR A 185 -5.41 -20.65 1.15
N LEU A 186 -5.26 -19.50 1.84
CA LEU A 186 -5.97 -19.20 3.08
C LEU A 186 -7.48 -19.11 2.85
N SER A 187 -7.92 -18.51 1.75
CA SER A 187 -9.35 -18.44 1.39
C SER A 187 -10.02 -19.80 1.24
N GLY A 188 -9.27 -20.87 0.97
CA GLY A 188 -9.81 -22.24 0.94
C GLY A 188 -10.35 -22.72 2.29
N PHE A 189 -10.00 -22.03 3.38
CA PHE A 189 -10.40 -22.33 4.75
C PHE A 189 -11.37 -21.28 5.33
N ASP A 190 -11.78 -20.29 4.54
CA ASP A 190 -12.73 -19.27 4.97
C ASP A 190 -14.05 -19.92 5.39
N GLY A 191 -14.48 -19.66 6.63
CA GLY A 191 -15.71 -20.23 7.18
C GLY A 191 -15.59 -21.70 7.61
N ALA A 192 -14.39 -22.27 7.66
CA ALA A 192 -14.15 -23.65 8.15
C ALA A 192 -14.26 -23.82 9.69
N GLY A 193 -15.00 -22.93 10.37
CA GLY A 193 -15.17 -22.92 11.81
C GLY A 193 -13.83 -22.81 12.54
N MET A 194 -13.49 -23.81 13.36
CA MET A 194 -12.23 -23.88 14.12
C MET A 194 -10.96 -23.96 13.25
N LEU A 195 -11.09 -24.15 11.94
CA LEU A 195 -9.97 -24.15 11.00
C LEU A 195 -9.84 -22.82 10.24
N SER A 196 -10.66 -21.82 10.59
CA SER A 196 -10.63 -20.51 9.97
C SER A 196 -9.26 -19.86 10.19
N PRO A 197 -8.62 -19.30 9.15
CA PRO A 197 -7.33 -18.63 9.29
C PRO A 197 -7.45 -17.22 9.89
N GLY A 198 -8.67 -16.79 10.24
CA GLY A 198 -9.02 -15.42 10.58
C GLY A 198 -9.10 -14.53 9.35
N SER A 199 -8.97 -13.20 9.50
CA SER A 199 -8.86 -12.34 8.31
C SER A 199 -7.48 -12.49 7.68
N HIS A 200 -7.42 -12.30 6.37
CA HIS A 200 -6.16 -12.18 5.67
C HIS A 200 -6.29 -11.20 4.50
N ARG A 201 -5.19 -10.52 4.18
CA ARG A 201 -5.14 -9.53 3.11
C ARG A 201 -3.73 -9.38 2.53
N VAL A 202 -3.66 -9.34 1.20
CA VAL A 202 -2.46 -8.95 0.45
C VAL A 202 -2.25 -7.42 0.52
N VAL A 203 -1.02 -7.01 0.86
CA VAL A 203 -0.58 -5.62 0.88
C VAL A 203 0.83 -5.55 0.28
N GLY A 204 0.94 -5.16 -1.00
CA GLY A 204 2.20 -5.28 -1.73
C GLY A 204 2.65 -6.74 -1.81
N THR A 205 3.83 -7.05 -1.29
CA THR A 205 4.34 -8.44 -1.20
C THR A 205 4.12 -9.08 0.17
N LEU A 206 3.25 -8.50 0.99
CA LEU A 206 2.93 -8.98 2.34
C LEU A 206 1.55 -9.64 2.35
N VAL A 207 1.38 -10.64 3.21
CA VAL A 207 0.06 -11.10 3.66
C VAL A 207 -0.07 -10.78 5.15
N ILE A 208 -1.04 -9.95 5.49
CA ILE A 208 -1.38 -9.63 6.88
C ILE A 208 -2.53 -10.54 7.28
N ARG A 209 -2.42 -11.22 8.41
CA ARG A 209 -3.49 -12.06 8.96
C ARG A 209 -3.84 -11.61 10.37
N THR A 210 -5.11 -11.73 10.77
CA THR A 210 -5.57 -11.44 12.13
C THR A 210 -6.41 -12.57 12.69
N SER A 211 -6.35 -12.81 14.01
CA SER A 211 -7.02 -13.91 14.71
C SER A 211 -8.52 -14.00 14.42
N ASP A 212 -9.01 -15.23 14.25
CA ASP A 212 -10.44 -15.53 14.12
C ASP A 212 -11.21 -15.39 15.45
N ALA A 213 -10.52 -15.36 16.58
CA ALA A 213 -11.08 -15.06 17.90
C ALA A 213 -11.56 -13.60 18.01
N LEU A 214 -11.05 -12.70 17.15
CA LEU A 214 -11.56 -11.33 17.05
C LEU A 214 -12.87 -11.27 16.28
N SER A 215 -13.73 -10.32 16.65
CA SER A 215 -14.87 -9.98 15.79
C SER A 215 -14.39 -9.51 14.41
N ALA A 216 -15.17 -9.77 13.35
CA ALA A 216 -14.83 -9.28 12.00
C ALA A 216 -14.57 -7.75 11.95
N SER A 217 -15.24 -6.98 12.81
CA SER A 217 -15.01 -5.54 12.91
C SER A 217 -13.67 -5.18 13.55
N ASP A 218 -13.18 -5.99 14.50
CA ASP A 218 -11.90 -5.77 15.17
C ASP A 218 -10.73 -6.32 14.37
N GLN A 219 -10.91 -7.44 13.64
CA GLN A 219 -9.99 -7.92 12.61
C GLN A 219 -9.68 -6.80 11.62
N LYS A 220 -10.73 -6.18 11.03
CA LYS A 220 -10.59 -5.07 10.08
C LYS A 220 -9.88 -3.85 10.68
N LYS A 221 -10.19 -3.49 11.93
CA LYS A 221 -9.51 -2.37 12.62
C LYS A 221 -8.04 -2.67 12.85
N LEU A 222 -7.70 -3.87 13.32
CA LEU A 222 -6.32 -4.26 13.60
C LEU A 222 -5.51 -4.33 12.30
N GLU A 223 -6.05 -4.97 11.27
CA GLU A 223 -5.45 -5.01 9.93
C GLU A 223 -5.16 -3.61 9.41
N ASN A 224 -6.15 -2.70 9.41
CA ASN A 224 -5.94 -1.33 8.95
C ASN A 224 -4.85 -0.61 9.75
N ARG A 225 -4.77 -0.80 11.07
CA ARG A 225 -3.74 -0.17 11.90
C ARG A 225 -2.34 -0.71 11.60
N ILE A 226 -2.24 -2.00 11.25
CA ILE A 226 -0.98 -2.60 10.79
C ILE A 226 -0.59 -1.99 9.43
N VAL A 227 -1.52 -1.92 8.48
CA VAL A 227 -1.29 -1.29 7.17
C VAL A 227 -0.86 0.17 7.33
N ASP A 228 -1.58 0.96 8.12
CA ASP A 228 -1.27 2.37 8.39
C ASP A 228 0.15 2.54 8.97
N ALA A 229 0.56 1.65 9.88
CA ALA A 229 1.92 1.65 10.42
C ALA A 229 2.96 1.33 9.34
N LEU A 230 2.68 0.36 8.47
CA LEU A 230 3.57 -0.05 7.38
C LEU A 230 3.75 1.04 6.32
N ILE A 231 2.70 1.79 5.99
CA ILE A 231 2.72 2.82 4.93
C ILE A 231 2.98 4.23 5.47
N LYS A 232 3.20 4.41 6.77
CA LYS A 232 3.49 5.74 7.33
C LYS A 232 4.83 6.26 6.78
N LEU A 233 4.80 7.39 6.08
CA LEU A 233 5.99 8.11 5.63
C LEU A 233 6.60 8.90 6.81
N GLU A 234 7.93 9.08 6.81
CA GLU A 234 8.69 9.89 7.78
C GLU A 234 8.83 11.35 7.32
#